data_AF-A0A4V2AKQ2-F1
#
_entry.id   AF-A0A4V2AKQ2-F1
#
_cell.length_a   1.000
_cell.length_b   1.000
_cell.length_c   1.000
_cell.angle_alpha   90.00
_cell.angle_beta   90.00
_cell.angle_gamma   90.00
#
_symmetry.space_group_name_H-M   'P 1'
#
loop_
_entity.id
_entity.type
_entity.pdbx_description
1 polymer ?
#
loop_
_entity_poly.entity_id
_entity_poly.type
_entity_poly.pdbx_seq_one_letter_code
_entity_poly.pdbx_strand_id
1 'polypeptide(L)'
;GGWDTHGLPIELAVEKKLGITKEDIGKKITVEEYNAACKEEVMKYTDVWNDLTEKMGYWVDLENPYITYQNEYIESLWWILKSFYEKGLIYKGYTIQPYSPAAGTGLSSHELNQPGTYKNVKDTSATVMFRAVQDEKSRFLHEAVHGGEVFFMAWTTTPWTLPSNLGLTVGPSIEYVLVSTFNPYTHLPVNVVLAKNLVSKYFRAEAENGDFEGYTKDIKVIPWKIIANFRGSELDGIHYEQLLPYEANSLEKVLELTPGADPFRIMCDSFVTTEDGTGIVHTAPAFGADDYKVGKKYNIGILTMVDRQGKFVDGLGEFSNRYVKNYVDDKAYV
;
A
#
# COMPACT_ATOMS: atom_id res chain seq x y z
N GLY A 1 35.67 -22.73 0.98
CA GLY A 1 34.82 -21.64 0.46
C GLY A 1 33.38 -22.05 0.65
N GLY A 2 32.44 -21.45 -0.07
CA GLY A 2 31.07 -21.94 -0.07
C GLY A 2 30.19 -21.26 -1.09
N TRP A 3 29.10 -21.93 -1.45
CA TRP A 3 28.17 -21.51 -2.48
C TRP A 3 26.77 -21.37 -1.90
N ASP A 4 26.21 -20.17 -2.00
CA ASP A 4 24.79 -19.92 -1.79
C ASP A 4 24.03 -20.25 -3.07
N THR A 5 23.13 -21.24 -2.99
CA THR A 5 22.56 -21.90 -4.17
C THR A 5 21.05 -21.96 -4.20
N HIS A 6 20.38 -21.31 -3.26
CA HIS A 6 18.92 -21.23 -3.21
C HIS A 6 18.43 -19.78 -3.38
N GLY A 7 17.13 -19.63 -3.56
CA GLY A 7 16.45 -18.34 -3.48
C GLY A 7 16.16 -17.68 -4.82
N LEU A 8 15.51 -16.52 -4.72
CA LEU A 8 14.93 -15.78 -5.84
C LEU A 8 15.90 -15.42 -6.97
N PRO A 9 17.17 -15.06 -6.74
CA PRO A 9 18.07 -14.68 -7.83
C PRO A 9 18.27 -15.79 -8.88
N ILE A 10 18.39 -17.04 -8.42
CA ILE A 10 18.58 -18.20 -9.31
C ILE A 10 17.25 -18.55 -9.99
N GLU A 11 16.16 -18.57 -9.23
CA GLU A 11 14.80 -18.82 -9.75
C GLU A 11 14.44 -17.86 -10.89
N LEU A 12 14.68 -16.56 -10.72
CA LEU A 12 14.41 -15.53 -11.74
C LEU A 12 15.31 -15.67 -12.98
N ALA A 13 16.58 -16.07 -12.82
CA ALA A 13 17.47 -16.30 -13.94
C ALA A 13 17.01 -17.48 -14.80
N VAL A 14 16.56 -18.56 -14.16
CA VAL A 14 16.02 -19.77 -14.81
C VAL A 14 14.68 -19.48 -15.47
N GLU A 15 13.78 -18.77 -14.80
CA GLU A 15 12.50 -18.32 -15.37
C GLU A 15 12.71 -17.53 -16.67
N LYS A 16 13.66 -16.57 -16.66
CA LYS A 16 14.02 -15.79 -17.85
C LYS A 16 14.63 -16.66 -18.96
N LYS A 17 15.49 -17.62 -18.61
CA LYS A 17 16.11 -18.55 -19.57
C LYS A 17 15.07 -19.45 -20.25
N LEU A 18 14.08 -19.90 -19.49
CA LEU A 18 13.03 -20.80 -19.97
C LEU A 18 11.81 -20.05 -20.55
N GLY A 19 11.73 -18.73 -20.37
CA GLY A 19 10.59 -17.92 -20.81
C GLY A 19 9.29 -18.28 -20.09
N ILE A 20 9.38 -18.65 -18.81
CA ILE A 20 8.25 -19.07 -17.97
C ILE A 20 8.03 -18.08 -16.82
N THR A 21 6.84 -18.14 -16.23
CA THR A 21 6.50 -17.46 -14.97
C THR A 21 6.26 -18.47 -13.86
N LYS A 22 6.21 -18.04 -12.59
CA LYS A 22 5.91 -18.95 -11.47
C LYS A 22 4.61 -19.74 -11.60
N GLU A 23 3.59 -19.20 -12.29
CA GLU A 23 2.32 -19.92 -12.51
C GLU A 23 2.41 -21.05 -13.54
N ASP A 24 3.46 -21.07 -14.35
CA ASP A 24 3.71 -22.12 -15.32
C ASP A 24 4.33 -23.35 -14.65
N ILE A 25 4.88 -23.21 -13.44
CA ILE A 25 5.43 -24.31 -12.64
C ILE A 25 4.27 -25.21 -12.18
N GLY A 26 4.34 -26.49 -12.52
CA GLY A 26 3.28 -27.47 -12.34
C GLY A 26 2.26 -27.54 -13.50
N LYS A 27 2.35 -26.64 -14.50
CA LYS A 27 1.50 -26.65 -15.69
C LYS A 27 2.28 -26.95 -16.97
N LYS A 28 3.31 -26.15 -17.25
CA LYS A 28 4.17 -26.26 -18.45
C LYS A 28 5.49 -26.98 -18.16
N ILE A 29 5.97 -26.90 -16.92
CA ILE A 29 7.17 -27.59 -16.43
C ILE A 29 6.86 -28.20 -15.07
N THR A 30 7.41 -29.38 -14.77
CA THR A 30 7.25 -29.96 -13.44
C THR A 30 8.16 -29.27 -12.41
N VAL A 31 7.83 -29.40 -11.13
CA VAL A 31 8.68 -28.86 -10.04
C VAL A 31 10.07 -29.51 -10.06
N GLU A 32 10.16 -30.80 -10.38
CA GLU A 32 11.42 -31.54 -10.45
C GLU A 32 12.31 -31.02 -11.57
N GLU A 33 11.78 -30.87 -12.78
CA GLU A 33 12.51 -30.31 -13.93
C GLU A 33 12.96 -28.87 -13.68
N TYR A 34 12.12 -28.06 -13.04
CA TYR A 34 12.47 -26.68 -12.67
C TYR A 34 13.61 -26.63 -11.65
N ASN A 35 13.55 -27.46 -10.60
CA ASN A 35 14.60 -27.54 -9.59
C ASN A 35 15.93 -28.06 -10.18
N ALA A 36 15.86 -29.01 -11.12
CA ALA A 36 17.04 -29.49 -11.84
C ALA A 36 17.69 -28.37 -12.67
N ALA A 37 16.89 -27.57 -13.38
CA ALA A 37 17.39 -26.42 -14.14
C ALA A 37 18.03 -25.35 -13.23
N CYS A 38 17.47 -25.11 -12.05
CA CYS A 38 18.06 -24.20 -11.05
C CYS A 38 19.43 -24.69 -10.56
N LYS A 39 19.54 -25.99 -10.30
CA LYS A 39 20.79 -26.62 -9.87
C LYS A 39 21.85 -26.58 -10.97
N GLU A 40 21.46 -26.72 -12.24
CA GLU A 40 22.39 -26.57 -13.36
C GLU A 40 22.88 -25.13 -13.50
N GLU A 41 21.98 -24.14 -13.43
CA GLU A 41 22.34 -22.74 -13.64
C GLU A 41 23.28 -22.21 -12.54
N VAL A 42 23.13 -22.66 -11.29
CA VAL A 42 24.01 -22.20 -10.20
C VAL A 42 25.45 -22.71 -10.34
N MET A 43 25.63 -23.92 -10.87
CA MET A 43 26.96 -24.52 -11.04
C MET A 43 27.69 -24.00 -12.29
N LYS A 44 26.98 -23.31 -13.18
CA LYS A 44 27.53 -22.82 -14.45
C LYS A 44 28.71 -21.86 -14.29
N TYR A 45 28.75 -21.09 -13.20
CA TYR A 45 29.77 -20.06 -12.98
C TYR A 45 30.83 -20.44 -11.95
N THR A 46 30.74 -21.61 -11.30
CA THR A 46 31.68 -21.98 -10.22
C THR A 46 33.12 -22.04 -10.71
N ASP A 47 33.36 -22.57 -11.92
CA ASP A 47 34.71 -22.71 -12.48
C ASP A 47 35.37 -21.34 -12.74
N VAL A 48 34.58 -20.37 -13.22
CA VAL A 48 35.05 -19.00 -13.50
C VAL A 48 35.44 -18.29 -12.21
N TRP A 49 34.65 -18.46 -11.16
CA TRP A 49 34.94 -17.90 -9.85
C TRP A 49 36.14 -18.56 -9.16
N ASN A 50 36.32 -19.87 -9.34
CA ASN A 50 37.49 -20.60 -8.82
C ASN A 50 38.78 -20.07 -9.46
N ASP A 51 38.82 -19.95 -10.79
CA ASP A 51 39.96 -19.39 -11.53
C ASP A 51 40.27 -17.95 -11.10
N LEU A 52 39.25 -17.12 -10.90
CA LEU A 52 39.42 -15.76 -10.39
C LEU A 52 39.99 -15.74 -8.96
N THR A 53 39.49 -16.61 -8.09
CA THR A 53 39.90 -16.72 -6.69
C THR A 53 41.39 -17.06 -6.57
N GLU A 54 41.86 -18.01 -7.38
CA GLU A 54 43.27 -18.37 -7.47
C GLU A 54 44.13 -17.20 -7.98
N LYS A 55 43.70 -16.55 -9.07
CA LYS A 55 44.41 -15.39 -9.65
C LYS A 55 44.53 -14.20 -8.70
N MET A 56 43.53 -14.01 -7.84
CA MET A 56 43.55 -12.98 -6.79
C MET A 56 44.43 -13.33 -5.59
N GLY A 57 44.91 -14.58 -5.49
CA GLY A 57 45.70 -15.07 -4.36
C GLY A 57 44.88 -15.23 -3.08
N TYR A 58 43.56 -15.44 -3.19
CA TYR A 58 42.69 -15.64 -2.03
C TYR A 58 42.69 -17.11 -1.59
N TRP A 59 43.51 -17.41 -0.58
CA TRP A 59 43.71 -18.78 -0.08
C TRP A 59 42.51 -19.28 0.72
N VAL A 60 41.73 -20.18 0.10
CA VAL A 60 40.55 -20.82 0.67
C VAL A 60 40.39 -22.23 0.06
N ASP A 61 39.76 -23.16 0.78
CA ASP A 61 39.46 -24.50 0.25
C ASP A 61 38.41 -24.43 -0.87
N LEU A 62 38.83 -24.70 -2.11
CA LEU A 62 37.97 -24.79 -3.30
C LEU A 62 37.62 -26.23 -3.67
N GLU A 63 38.29 -27.22 -3.07
CA GLU A 63 38.06 -28.64 -3.34
C GLU A 63 36.85 -29.16 -2.58
N ASN A 64 36.66 -28.69 -1.33
CA ASN A 64 35.56 -29.09 -0.45
C ASN A 64 34.72 -27.89 0.03
N PRO A 65 34.12 -27.09 -0.87
CA PRO A 65 33.25 -26.00 -0.47
C PRO A 65 31.93 -26.53 0.10
N TYR A 66 31.36 -25.85 1.10
CA TYR A 66 29.98 -26.14 1.49
C TYR A 66 29.03 -25.64 0.40
N ILE A 67 27.95 -26.39 0.14
CA ILE A 67 26.95 -26.02 -0.86
C ILE A 67 25.57 -26.10 -0.23
N THR A 68 24.79 -25.02 -0.30
CA THR A 68 23.52 -24.94 0.46
C THR A 68 22.45 -25.93 0.02
N TYR A 69 22.50 -26.47 -1.20
CA TYR A 69 21.58 -27.52 -1.66
C TYR A 69 21.97 -28.94 -1.19
N GLN A 70 23.12 -29.14 -0.54
CA GLN A 70 23.52 -30.45 -0.03
C GLN A 70 22.64 -30.87 1.17
N ASN A 71 22.31 -32.15 1.25
CA ASN A 71 21.36 -32.67 2.23
C ASN A 71 21.84 -32.43 3.67
N GLU A 72 23.14 -32.57 3.93
CA GLU A 72 23.76 -32.36 5.24
C GLU A 72 23.60 -30.90 5.72
N TYR A 73 23.68 -29.95 4.78
CA TYR A 73 23.46 -28.53 5.05
C TYR A 73 21.98 -28.26 5.35
N ILE A 74 21.07 -28.81 4.55
CA ILE A 74 19.61 -28.67 4.72
C ILE A 74 19.16 -29.29 6.05
N GLU A 75 19.66 -30.48 6.40
CA GLU A 75 19.35 -31.16 7.66
C GLU A 75 19.77 -30.33 8.86
N SER A 76 20.95 -29.70 8.79
CA SER A 76 21.43 -28.78 9.82
C SER A 76 20.48 -27.58 9.99
N LEU A 77 19.98 -27.00 8.89
CA LEU A 77 18.98 -25.93 8.95
C LEU A 77 17.66 -26.40 9.56
N TRP A 78 17.18 -27.60 9.21
CA TRP A 78 15.97 -28.18 9.80
C TRP A 78 16.10 -28.37 11.31
N TRP A 79 17.27 -28.81 11.79
CA TRP A 79 17.56 -28.92 13.21
C TRP A 79 17.52 -27.55 13.91
N ILE A 80 18.05 -26.49 13.30
CA ILE A 80 17.99 -25.12 13.84
C ILE A 80 16.54 -24.63 13.91
N LEU A 81 15.76 -24.80 12.83
CA LEU A 81 14.35 -24.40 12.79
C LEU A 81 13.51 -25.14 13.84
N LYS A 82 13.73 -26.46 14.00
CA LYS A 82 13.12 -27.27 15.06
C LYS A 82 13.48 -26.73 16.45
N SER A 83 14.75 -26.38 16.67
CA SER A 83 15.20 -25.82 17.93
C SER A 83 14.55 -24.47 18.26
N PHE A 84 14.32 -23.61 17.25
CA PHE A 84 13.59 -22.35 17.44
C PHE A 84 12.11 -22.58 17.71
N TYR A 85 11.50 -23.55 17.02
CA TYR A 85 10.12 -23.94 17.25
C TYR A 85 9.90 -24.48 18.67
N GLU A 86 10.76 -25.39 19.14
CA GLU A 86 10.71 -25.94 20.51
C GLU A 86 10.90 -24.86 21.59
N LYS A 87 11.62 -23.78 21.28
CA LYS A 87 11.80 -22.62 22.16
C LYS A 87 10.67 -21.59 22.05
N GLY A 88 9.65 -21.83 21.24
CA GLY A 88 8.54 -20.90 21.03
C GLY A 88 8.90 -19.63 20.26
N LEU A 89 10.02 -19.64 19.51
CA LEU A 89 10.49 -18.49 18.73
C LEU A 89 9.90 -18.43 17.31
N ILE A 90 9.23 -19.50 16.86
CA ILE A 90 8.52 -19.55 15.57
C ILE A 90 7.01 -19.56 15.84
N TYR A 91 6.29 -18.61 15.23
CA TYR A 91 4.84 -18.51 15.33
C TYR A 91 4.23 -18.10 13.98
N LYS A 92 2.96 -18.45 13.78
CA LYS A 92 2.19 -18.02 12.61
C LYS A 92 1.52 -16.69 12.94
N GLY A 93 1.77 -15.68 12.11
CA GLY A 93 1.15 -14.35 12.22
C GLY A 93 0.73 -13.82 10.86
N TYR A 94 -0.10 -12.79 10.88
CA TYR A 94 -0.44 -12.00 9.70
C TYR A 94 0.23 -10.64 9.85
N THR A 95 1.05 -10.29 8.88
CA THR A 95 1.76 -9.01 8.83
C THR A 95 1.66 -8.43 7.43
N ILE A 96 1.68 -7.10 7.34
CA ILE A 96 1.86 -6.42 6.06
C ILE A 96 3.34 -6.56 5.71
N GLN A 97 3.62 -7.09 4.52
CA GLN A 97 4.96 -7.34 4.03
C GLN A 97 5.12 -6.76 2.63
N PRO A 98 6.33 -6.31 2.27
CA PRO A 98 6.66 -6.06 0.88
C PRO A 98 6.38 -7.32 0.05
N TYR A 99 5.74 -7.16 -1.09
CA TYR A 99 5.33 -8.27 -1.94
C TYR A 99 5.67 -7.96 -3.40
N SER A 100 6.22 -8.95 -4.10
CA SER A 100 6.49 -8.86 -5.54
C SER A 100 5.43 -9.63 -6.32
N PRO A 101 4.54 -8.93 -7.06
CA PRO A 101 3.58 -9.58 -7.95
C PRO A 101 4.24 -10.45 -9.03
N ALA A 102 5.40 -10.02 -9.53
CA ALA A 102 6.15 -10.78 -10.54
C ALA A 102 6.72 -12.09 -9.97
N ALA A 103 7.22 -12.07 -8.73
CA ALA A 103 7.80 -13.25 -8.08
C ALA A 103 6.77 -14.07 -7.28
N GLY A 104 5.54 -13.57 -7.11
CA GLY A 104 4.46 -14.24 -6.39
C GLY A 104 4.73 -14.44 -4.88
N THR A 105 5.65 -13.68 -4.29
CA THR A 105 6.10 -13.89 -2.90
C THR A 105 6.42 -12.60 -2.17
N GLY A 106 6.36 -12.67 -0.84
CA GLY A 106 6.86 -11.63 0.04
C GLY A 106 8.37 -11.47 -0.05
N LEU A 107 8.86 -10.26 0.16
CA LEU A 107 10.27 -9.91 0.18
C LEU A 107 10.69 -9.43 1.58
N SER A 108 11.93 -9.74 1.93
CA SER A 108 12.58 -9.28 3.16
C SER A 108 13.08 -7.84 3.04
N SER A 109 13.36 -7.22 4.19
CA SER A 109 13.98 -5.89 4.24
C SER A 109 15.38 -5.86 3.61
N HIS A 110 16.12 -6.97 3.67
CA HIS A 110 17.42 -7.07 3.02
C HIS A 110 17.30 -7.03 1.49
N GLU A 111 16.35 -7.76 0.91
CA GLU A 111 16.08 -7.75 -0.54
C GLU A 111 15.64 -6.37 -1.04
N LEU A 112 14.84 -5.65 -0.25
CA LEU A 112 14.46 -4.27 -0.56
C LEU A 112 15.64 -3.29 -0.58
N ASN A 113 16.67 -3.55 0.23
CA ASN A 113 17.82 -2.67 0.37
C ASN A 113 18.97 -3.03 -0.59
N GLN A 114 18.77 -3.97 -1.51
CA GLN A 114 19.78 -4.28 -2.52
C GLN A 114 20.00 -3.09 -3.49
N PRO A 115 21.24 -2.89 -3.98
CA PRO A 115 21.52 -1.83 -4.94
C PRO A 115 20.63 -1.92 -6.19
N GLY A 116 19.97 -0.83 -6.53
CA GLY A 116 19.08 -0.75 -7.71
C GLY A 116 17.63 -1.17 -7.45
N THR A 117 17.27 -1.60 -6.23
CA THR A 117 15.87 -1.90 -5.87
C THR A 117 15.04 -0.63 -5.71
N TYR A 118 15.57 0.40 -5.05
CA TYR A 118 14.94 1.72 -5.02
C TYR A 118 15.21 2.47 -6.33
N LYS A 119 14.12 2.92 -6.96
CA LYS A 119 14.16 3.67 -8.22
C LYS A 119 13.25 4.88 -8.13
N ASN A 120 13.68 5.97 -8.76
CA ASN A 120 12.81 7.12 -8.96
C ASN A 120 11.75 6.72 -10.00
N VAL A 121 10.50 6.65 -9.55
CA VAL A 121 9.33 6.37 -10.39
C VAL A 121 8.40 7.58 -10.37
N LYS A 122 7.65 7.77 -11.46
CA LYS A 122 6.56 8.73 -11.49
C LYS A 122 5.31 8.04 -10.99
N ASP A 123 4.73 8.55 -9.92
CA ASP A 123 3.47 8.08 -9.37
C ASP A 123 2.39 9.16 -9.48
N THR A 124 1.16 8.70 -9.70
CA THR A 124 -0.02 9.56 -9.68
C THR A 124 -0.38 9.87 -8.25
N SER A 125 -0.31 11.15 -7.88
CA SER A 125 -0.89 11.62 -6.63
C SER A 125 -2.34 12.03 -6.83
N ALA A 126 -3.20 11.67 -5.88
CA ALA A 126 -4.61 12.03 -5.89
C ALA A 126 -4.97 12.67 -4.55
N THR A 127 -5.76 13.74 -4.60
CA THR A 127 -6.47 14.26 -3.43
C THR A 127 -7.94 13.95 -3.62
N VAL A 128 -8.53 13.27 -2.65
CA VAL A 128 -9.87 12.70 -2.76
C VAL A 128 -10.74 13.22 -1.63
N MET A 129 -12.02 13.42 -1.93
CA MET A 129 -13.00 14.01 -1.01
C MET A 129 -13.98 12.93 -0.55
N PHE A 130 -14.00 12.67 0.76
CA PHE A 130 -14.89 11.71 1.40
C PHE A 130 -16.03 12.46 2.08
N ARG A 131 -17.27 12.24 1.63
CA ARG A 131 -18.44 12.96 2.14
C ARG A 131 -18.77 12.53 3.56
N ALA A 132 -18.87 13.47 4.49
CA ALA A 132 -19.29 13.21 5.86
C ALA A 132 -20.75 12.76 5.89
N VAL A 133 -21.05 11.71 6.65
CA VAL A 133 -22.43 11.32 6.96
C VAL A 133 -22.99 12.33 7.96
N GLN A 134 -24.22 12.79 7.73
CA GLN A 134 -24.89 13.71 8.65
C GLN A 134 -25.51 12.93 9.81
N ASP A 135 -24.86 12.95 10.96
CA ASP A 135 -25.28 12.27 12.18
C ASP A 135 -25.05 13.15 13.42
N GLU A 136 -25.21 12.58 14.61
CA GLU A 136 -24.99 13.31 15.87
C GLU A 136 -23.54 13.74 16.07
N LYS A 137 -22.56 12.94 15.62
CA LYS A 137 -21.13 13.23 15.80
C LYS A 137 -20.62 14.28 14.82
N SER A 138 -21.13 14.28 13.59
CA SER A 138 -20.76 15.29 12.58
C SER A 138 -21.61 16.57 12.65
N ARG A 139 -22.61 16.62 13.55
CA ARG A 139 -23.57 17.74 13.65
C ARG A 139 -22.90 19.11 13.65
N PHE A 140 -21.84 19.29 14.45
CA PHE A 140 -21.15 20.58 14.56
C PHE A 140 -20.52 21.04 13.23
N LEU A 141 -20.07 20.10 12.38
CA LEU A 141 -19.54 20.41 11.05
C LEU A 141 -20.66 20.90 10.14
N HIS A 142 -21.79 20.21 10.13
CA HIS A 142 -22.93 20.56 9.28
C HIS A 142 -23.63 21.86 9.74
N GLU A 143 -23.72 22.10 11.05
CA GLU A 143 -24.24 23.35 11.61
C GLU A 143 -23.38 24.55 11.20
N ALA A 144 -22.04 24.38 11.21
CA ALA A 144 -21.10 25.42 10.80
C ALA A 144 -21.29 25.85 9.33
N VAL A 145 -21.81 24.96 8.48
CA VAL A 145 -22.07 25.23 7.04
C VAL A 145 -23.56 25.30 6.72
N HIS A 146 -24.41 25.56 7.72
CA HIS A 146 -25.86 25.73 7.56
C HIS A 146 -26.56 24.55 6.85
N GLY A 147 -26.13 23.31 7.15
CA GLY A 147 -26.67 22.08 6.55
C GLY A 147 -26.05 21.71 5.21
N GLY A 148 -25.01 22.43 4.77
CA GLY A 148 -24.23 22.09 3.59
C GLY A 148 -23.48 20.76 3.72
N GLU A 149 -23.07 20.23 2.56
CA GLU A 149 -22.24 19.04 2.47
C GLU A 149 -20.82 19.34 2.96
N VAL A 150 -20.24 18.39 3.68
CA VAL A 150 -18.88 18.47 4.23
C VAL A 150 -18.09 17.28 3.72
N PHE A 151 -16.84 17.52 3.29
CA PHE A 151 -15.96 16.49 2.76
C PHE A 151 -14.62 16.48 3.47
N PHE A 152 -14.14 15.31 3.86
CA PHE A 152 -12.78 15.12 4.34
C PHE A 152 -11.83 14.94 3.16
N MET A 153 -10.80 15.78 3.06
CA MET A 153 -9.80 15.65 2.00
C MET A 153 -8.68 14.72 2.45
N ALA A 154 -8.50 13.58 1.77
CA ALA A 154 -7.34 12.72 1.98
C ALA A 154 -6.45 12.70 0.73
N TRP A 155 -5.14 12.66 0.95
CA TRP A 155 -4.15 12.58 -0.13
C TRP A 155 -3.50 11.20 -0.16
N THR A 156 -3.23 10.69 -1.36
CA THR A 156 -2.54 9.41 -1.57
C THR A 156 -1.66 9.45 -2.82
N THR A 157 -0.54 8.74 -2.78
CA THR A 157 0.32 8.44 -3.95
C THR A 157 0.00 7.06 -4.54
N THR A 158 -0.91 6.32 -3.93
CA THR A 158 -1.33 4.98 -4.36
C THR A 158 -2.84 4.92 -4.57
N PRO A 159 -3.40 5.59 -5.59
CA PRO A 159 -4.85 5.61 -5.84
C PRO A 159 -5.47 4.20 -5.96
N TRP A 160 -4.69 3.21 -6.40
CA TRP A 160 -5.13 1.82 -6.52
C TRP A 160 -5.51 1.18 -5.17
N THR A 161 -5.13 1.76 -4.03
CA THR A 161 -5.53 1.29 -2.70
C THR A 161 -6.89 1.84 -2.24
N LEU A 162 -7.45 2.85 -2.93
CA LEU A 162 -8.72 3.48 -2.57
C LEU A 162 -9.92 2.52 -2.54
N PRO A 163 -10.05 1.52 -3.44
CA PRO A 163 -11.12 0.51 -3.32
C PRO A 163 -11.05 -0.32 -2.03
N SER A 164 -9.89 -0.37 -1.37
CA SER A 164 -9.68 -1.07 -0.10
C SER A 164 -9.72 -0.13 1.12
N ASN A 165 -10.16 1.11 0.93
CA ASN A 165 -10.30 2.06 2.02
C ASN A 165 -11.41 1.63 2.99
N LEU A 166 -11.11 1.64 4.28
CA LEU A 166 -12.05 1.30 5.36
C LEU A 166 -12.10 2.35 6.47
N GLY A 167 -11.25 3.38 6.42
CA GLY A 167 -11.29 4.47 7.39
C GLY A 167 -10.48 5.68 6.93
N LEU A 168 -10.56 6.77 7.67
CA LEU A 168 -9.67 7.92 7.54
C LEU A 168 -8.96 8.11 8.87
N THR A 169 -7.65 8.34 8.86
CA THR A 169 -6.87 8.58 10.08
C THR A 169 -6.44 10.05 10.17
N VAL A 170 -6.65 10.63 11.34
CA VAL A 170 -6.26 12.00 11.69
C VAL A 170 -5.37 12.01 12.93
N GLY A 171 -4.53 13.04 13.06
CA GLY A 171 -3.71 13.22 14.26
C GLY A 171 -4.51 13.87 15.38
N PRO A 172 -4.62 13.27 16.58
CA PRO A 172 -5.51 13.78 17.64
C PRO A 172 -5.15 15.20 18.10
N SER A 173 -3.86 15.54 18.10
CA SER A 173 -3.35 16.85 18.52
C SER A 173 -3.21 17.87 17.39
N ILE A 174 -3.47 17.47 16.13
CA ILE A 174 -3.35 18.36 14.97
C ILE A 174 -4.58 19.27 14.90
N GLU A 175 -4.37 20.56 14.56
CA GLU A 175 -5.47 21.48 14.25
C GLU A 175 -5.95 21.27 12.82
N TYR A 176 -7.25 21.07 12.67
CA TYR A 176 -7.96 20.96 11.40
C TYR A 176 -8.89 22.15 11.23
N VAL A 177 -9.19 22.46 9.97
CA VAL A 177 -10.09 23.54 9.59
C VAL A 177 -11.15 23.05 8.63
N LEU A 178 -12.33 23.65 8.74
CA LEU A 178 -13.40 23.54 7.76
C LEU A 178 -13.32 24.76 6.84
N VAL A 179 -13.15 24.52 5.54
CA VAL A 179 -13.00 25.55 4.52
C VAL A 179 -14.18 25.50 3.56
N SER A 180 -14.90 26.62 3.42
CA SER A 180 -15.91 26.80 2.36
C SER A 180 -15.21 27.32 1.10
N THR A 181 -15.48 26.69 -0.04
CA THR A 181 -14.86 27.00 -1.34
C THR A 181 -15.69 26.43 -2.50
N PHE A 182 -15.12 26.37 -3.70
CA PHE A 182 -15.72 25.72 -4.87
C PHE A 182 -14.84 24.57 -5.36
N ASN A 183 -15.46 23.51 -5.84
CA ASN A 183 -14.74 22.40 -6.45
C ASN A 183 -14.12 22.85 -7.79
N PRO A 184 -12.80 22.66 -8.02
CA PRO A 184 -12.12 23.16 -9.22
C PRO A 184 -12.55 22.48 -10.53
N TYR A 185 -13.20 21.31 -10.47
CA TYR A 185 -13.66 20.55 -11.62
C TYR A 185 -15.14 20.76 -11.92
N THR A 186 -15.99 20.73 -10.87
CA THR A 186 -17.45 20.89 -11.04
C THR A 186 -17.90 22.34 -10.91
N HIS A 187 -17.09 23.19 -10.29
CA HIS A 187 -17.39 24.58 -9.92
C HIS A 187 -18.61 24.73 -9.01
N LEU A 188 -19.00 23.66 -8.31
CA LEU A 188 -20.06 23.70 -7.31
C LEU A 188 -19.49 24.11 -5.94
N PRO A 189 -20.25 24.84 -5.11
CA PRO A 189 -19.87 25.11 -3.73
C PRO A 189 -19.60 23.82 -2.96
N VAL A 190 -18.54 23.80 -2.16
CA VAL A 190 -18.12 22.64 -1.37
C VAL A 190 -17.48 23.09 -0.06
N ASN A 191 -17.68 22.32 1.00
CA ASN A 191 -16.99 22.53 2.27
C ASN A 191 -16.04 21.37 2.53
N VAL A 192 -14.78 21.68 2.79
CA VAL A 192 -13.72 20.67 2.92
C VAL A 192 -12.97 20.77 4.24
N VAL A 193 -12.58 19.62 4.78
CA VAL A 193 -11.78 19.50 6.00
C VAL A 193 -10.37 19.04 5.65
N LEU A 194 -9.38 19.78 6.16
CA LEU A 194 -7.96 19.48 6.05
C LEU A 194 -7.18 20.09 7.23
N ALA A 195 -5.94 19.66 7.44
CA ALA A 195 -5.09 20.21 8.48
C ALA A 195 -4.74 21.68 8.20
N LYS A 196 -4.81 22.52 9.24
CA LYS A 196 -4.60 23.97 9.15
C LYS A 196 -3.25 24.34 8.53
N ASN A 197 -2.20 23.63 8.91
CA ASN A 197 -0.84 23.86 8.40
C ASN A 197 -0.68 23.58 6.89
N LEU A 198 -1.62 22.83 6.29
CA LEU A 198 -1.57 22.41 4.89
C LEU A 198 -2.52 23.19 3.98
N VAL A 199 -3.29 24.14 4.53
CA VAL A 199 -4.22 25.00 3.76
C VAL A 199 -3.52 25.71 2.61
N SER A 200 -2.33 26.27 2.85
CA SER A 200 -1.56 27.02 1.84
C SER A 200 -1.08 26.18 0.65
N LYS A 201 -1.04 24.85 0.78
CA LYS A 201 -0.71 23.95 -0.34
C LYS A 201 -1.87 23.78 -1.32
N TYR A 202 -3.10 23.91 -0.85
CA TYR A 202 -4.32 23.72 -1.65
C TYR A 202 -4.99 25.03 -2.04
N PHE A 203 -4.84 26.05 -1.20
CA PHE A 203 -5.54 27.32 -1.34
C PHE A 203 -4.55 28.47 -1.43
N ARG A 204 -4.74 29.33 -2.44
CA ARG A 204 -3.90 30.51 -2.64
C ARG A 204 -4.29 31.59 -1.63
N ALA A 205 -3.31 32.14 -0.92
CA ALA A 205 -3.53 33.18 0.10
C ALA A 205 -4.30 34.41 -0.46
N GLU A 206 -4.03 34.78 -1.72
CA GLU A 206 -4.70 35.90 -2.41
C GLU A 206 -6.23 35.70 -2.58
N ALA A 207 -6.71 34.46 -2.49
CA ALA A 207 -8.11 34.11 -2.67
C ALA A 207 -8.88 33.96 -1.35
N GLU A 208 -8.21 34.18 -0.21
CA GLU A 208 -8.82 34.07 1.11
C GLU A 208 -9.87 35.16 1.31
N ASN A 209 -11.05 34.79 1.78
CA ASN A 209 -12.22 35.66 1.94
C ASN A 209 -12.60 36.42 0.65
N GLY A 210 -12.32 35.82 -0.52
CA GLY A 210 -12.69 36.38 -1.83
C GLY A 210 -14.20 36.43 -2.07
N ASP A 211 -14.58 36.91 -3.26
CA ASP A 211 -15.98 37.05 -3.66
C ASP A 211 -16.60 35.70 -4.07
N PHE A 212 -17.45 35.15 -3.22
CA PHE A 212 -18.18 33.90 -3.47
C PHE A 212 -19.39 34.10 -4.40
N GLU A 213 -20.03 35.28 -4.41
CA GLU A 213 -21.23 35.53 -5.22
C GLU A 213 -20.87 35.82 -6.68
N GLY A 214 -19.74 36.48 -6.90
CA GLY A 214 -19.19 36.77 -8.22
C GLY A 214 -18.40 35.62 -8.87
N TYR A 215 -18.22 34.49 -8.18
CA TYR A 215 -17.44 33.37 -8.71
C TYR A 215 -18.15 32.70 -9.91
N THR A 216 -17.42 32.57 -11.03
CA THR A 216 -17.85 31.84 -12.22
C THR A 216 -16.75 30.90 -12.71
N LYS A 217 -17.11 29.95 -13.59
CA LYS A 217 -16.18 28.95 -14.14
C LYS A 217 -14.96 29.57 -14.85
N ASP A 218 -15.09 30.81 -15.33
CA ASP A 218 -14.03 31.52 -16.04
C ASP A 218 -12.99 32.17 -15.12
N ILE A 219 -13.30 32.26 -13.81
CA ILE A 219 -12.41 32.84 -12.81
C ILE A 219 -11.40 31.78 -12.34
N LYS A 220 -10.12 32.02 -12.62
CA LYS A 220 -9.02 31.10 -12.27
C LYS A 220 -8.71 31.05 -10.77
N VAL A 221 -9.05 32.10 -10.03
CA VAL A 221 -8.77 32.22 -8.60
C VAL A 221 -10.02 31.85 -7.83
N ILE A 222 -10.01 30.67 -7.22
CA ILE A 222 -11.16 30.14 -6.49
C ILE A 222 -11.18 30.72 -5.08
N PRO A 223 -12.23 31.48 -4.69
CA PRO A 223 -12.33 32.04 -3.35
C PRO A 223 -12.48 30.91 -2.32
N TRP A 224 -11.93 31.14 -1.13
CA TRP A 224 -12.05 30.21 -0.02
C TRP A 224 -12.10 30.95 1.31
N LYS A 225 -12.70 30.34 2.32
CA LYS A 225 -12.85 30.92 3.66
C LYS A 225 -12.85 29.83 4.72
N ILE A 226 -12.09 30.03 5.80
CA ILE A 226 -12.16 29.19 7.00
C ILE A 226 -13.44 29.52 7.76
N ILE A 227 -14.24 28.48 8.01
CA ILE A 227 -15.52 28.54 8.71
C ILE A 227 -15.40 28.09 10.16
N ALA A 228 -14.60 27.05 10.41
CA ALA A 228 -14.38 26.52 11.76
C ALA A 228 -12.96 25.96 11.92
N ASN A 229 -12.51 25.87 13.17
CA ASN A 229 -11.26 25.24 13.58
C ASN A 229 -11.57 24.24 14.69
N PHE A 230 -10.92 23.08 14.69
CA PHE A 230 -11.10 22.02 15.68
C PHE A 230 -9.85 21.14 15.75
N ARG A 231 -9.72 20.35 16.81
CA ARG A 231 -8.66 19.34 16.95
C ARG A 231 -9.07 18.03 16.29
N GLY A 232 -8.08 17.25 15.84
CA GLY A 232 -8.33 15.93 15.26
C GLY A 232 -9.11 15.00 16.18
N SER A 233 -8.91 15.12 17.50
CA SER A 233 -9.68 14.36 18.50
C SER A 233 -11.19 14.60 18.45
N GLU A 234 -11.63 15.76 17.95
CA GLU A 234 -13.05 16.09 17.82
C GLU A 234 -13.70 15.43 16.59
N LEU A 235 -12.88 14.93 15.64
CA LEU A 235 -13.34 14.22 14.46
C LEU A 235 -13.51 12.71 14.69
N ASP A 236 -13.04 12.19 15.83
CA ASP A 236 -12.94 10.75 16.06
C ASP A 236 -14.31 10.04 15.98
N GLY A 237 -14.36 9.00 15.17
CA GLY A 237 -15.54 8.17 14.97
C GLY A 237 -16.68 8.84 14.21
N ILE A 238 -16.47 9.97 13.53
CA ILE A 238 -17.41 10.51 12.53
C ILE A 238 -17.42 9.58 11.31
N HIS A 239 -18.61 9.19 10.86
CA HIS A 239 -18.78 8.37 9.66
C HIS A 239 -18.74 9.19 8.37
N TYR A 240 -18.30 8.54 7.29
CA TYR A 240 -18.29 9.10 5.94
C TYR A 240 -18.85 8.09 4.94
N GLU A 241 -19.32 8.57 3.80
CA GLU A 241 -19.82 7.74 2.72
C GLU A 241 -18.66 7.04 2.01
N GLN A 242 -18.79 5.73 1.77
CA GLN A 242 -17.79 4.95 1.04
C GLN A 242 -17.52 5.57 -0.33
N LEU A 243 -16.24 5.83 -0.62
CA LEU A 243 -15.82 6.57 -1.81
C LEU A 243 -16.10 5.83 -3.13
N LEU A 244 -15.76 4.54 -3.19
CA LEU A 244 -15.87 3.69 -4.37
C LEU A 244 -16.70 2.46 -4.01
N PRO A 245 -18.03 2.59 -3.89
CA PRO A 245 -18.89 1.47 -3.53
C PRO A 245 -19.04 0.52 -4.71
N TYR A 246 -18.48 -0.67 -4.58
CA TYR A 246 -18.58 -1.78 -5.52
C TYR A 246 -19.09 -3.03 -4.82
N GLU A 247 -19.46 -4.05 -5.59
CA GLU A 247 -19.95 -5.32 -5.05
C GLU A 247 -18.87 -6.00 -4.17
N ALA A 248 -17.62 -6.03 -4.66
CA ALA A 248 -16.52 -6.73 -4.02
C ALA A 248 -16.04 -6.09 -2.70
N ASN A 249 -16.31 -4.80 -2.49
CA ASN A 249 -15.91 -4.05 -1.29
C ASN A 249 -17.10 -3.51 -0.49
N SER A 250 -18.28 -4.09 -0.69
CA SER A 250 -19.48 -3.75 0.07
C SER A 250 -19.30 -3.99 1.57
N LEU A 251 -20.08 -3.28 2.38
CA LEU A 251 -20.08 -3.46 3.84
C LEU A 251 -20.37 -4.92 4.24
N GLU A 252 -21.24 -5.60 3.49
CA GLU A 252 -21.55 -7.02 3.68
C GLU A 252 -20.29 -7.88 3.56
N LYS A 253 -19.46 -7.65 2.54
CA LYS A 253 -18.17 -8.35 2.35
C LYS A 253 -17.17 -8.05 3.47
N VAL A 254 -17.14 -6.82 3.97
CA VAL A 254 -16.30 -6.47 5.13
C VAL A 254 -16.74 -7.29 6.35
N LEU A 255 -18.04 -7.36 6.62
CA LEU A 255 -18.61 -8.07 7.77
C LEU A 255 -18.50 -9.60 7.65
N GLU A 256 -18.54 -10.15 6.43
CA GLU A 256 -18.26 -11.57 6.16
C GLU A 256 -16.82 -11.94 6.57
N LEU A 257 -15.85 -11.08 6.24
CA LEU A 257 -14.43 -11.31 6.54
C LEU A 257 -14.07 -10.97 7.99
N THR A 258 -14.67 -9.91 8.54
CA THR A 258 -14.45 -9.44 9.91
C THR A 258 -15.78 -9.16 10.59
N PRO A 259 -16.40 -10.18 11.22
CA PRO A 259 -17.65 -10.00 11.94
C PRO A 259 -17.54 -8.93 13.04
N GLY A 260 -18.49 -8.00 13.04
CA GLY A 260 -18.54 -6.89 14.01
C GLY A 260 -17.62 -5.72 13.69
N ALA A 261 -17.02 -5.67 12.50
CA ALA A 261 -16.28 -4.50 12.03
C ALA A 261 -17.19 -3.27 11.87
N ASP A 262 -16.62 -2.08 12.11
CA ASP A 262 -17.29 -0.78 11.90
C ASP A 262 -16.39 0.13 11.03
N PRO A 263 -16.43 -0.03 9.69
CA PRO A 263 -15.64 0.75 8.74
C PRO A 263 -16.26 2.13 8.43
N PHE A 264 -15.60 2.84 7.51
CA PHE A 264 -16.04 4.11 6.92
C PHE A 264 -16.24 5.23 7.95
N ARG A 265 -15.26 5.35 8.84
CA ARG A 265 -15.21 6.40 9.87
C ARG A 265 -13.82 6.98 10.07
N ILE A 266 -13.77 8.13 10.71
CA ILE A 266 -12.54 8.78 11.12
C ILE A 266 -12.00 8.08 12.38
N MET A 267 -10.67 7.96 12.46
CA MET A 267 -9.93 7.36 13.55
C MET A 267 -8.78 8.28 13.95
N CYS A 268 -8.43 8.31 15.23
CA CYS A 268 -7.26 9.02 15.70
C CYS A 268 -6.03 8.11 15.87
N ASP A 269 -4.89 8.53 15.31
CA ASP A 269 -3.56 7.97 15.60
C ASP A 269 -2.45 9.02 15.45
N SER A 270 -1.33 8.82 16.15
CA SER A 270 -0.21 9.76 16.20
C SER A 270 0.75 9.71 15.01
N PHE A 271 0.62 8.72 14.12
CA PHE A 271 1.52 8.62 12.96
C PHE A 271 1.27 9.68 11.88
N VAL A 272 0.12 10.36 11.91
CA VAL A 272 -0.23 11.39 10.93
C VAL A 272 0.63 12.62 11.15
N THR A 273 1.22 13.15 10.08
CA THR A 273 2.01 14.39 10.09
C THR A 273 1.35 15.48 9.26
N THR A 274 1.80 16.72 9.43
CA THR A 274 1.40 17.86 8.58
C THR A 274 2.52 18.31 7.64
N GLU A 275 3.46 17.42 7.31
CA GLU A 275 4.56 17.75 6.40
C GLU A 275 4.07 17.76 4.95
N ASP A 276 3.25 16.78 4.56
CA ASP A 276 2.71 16.60 3.21
C ASP A 276 1.26 16.11 3.19
N GLY A 277 0.66 16.13 2.00
CA GLY A 277 -0.75 15.78 1.79
C GLY A 277 -1.71 16.80 2.39
N THR A 278 -2.80 16.32 2.98
CA THR A 278 -3.89 17.11 3.58
C THR A 278 -3.92 17.04 5.11
N GLY A 279 -3.09 16.19 5.72
CA GLY A 279 -3.14 15.85 7.14
C GLY A 279 -4.28 14.89 7.50
N ILE A 280 -4.97 14.31 6.52
CA ILE A 280 -5.90 13.19 6.70
C ILE A 280 -5.41 12.05 5.81
N VAL A 281 -5.18 10.88 6.41
CA VAL A 281 -4.65 9.70 5.71
C VAL A 281 -5.80 8.75 5.41
N HIS A 282 -6.00 8.37 4.15
CA HIS A 282 -6.92 7.27 3.86
C HIS A 282 -6.32 5.96 4.38
N THR A 283 -7.13 5.15 5.05
CA THR A 283 -6.65 3.93 5.72
C THR A 283 -7.16 2.70 4.99
N ALA A 284 -6.23 1.86 4.53
CA ALA A 284 -6.47 0.58 3.89
C ALA A 284 -5.63 -0.51 4.62
N PRO A 285 -6.20 -1.19 5.63
CA PRO A 285 -5.46 -2.09 6.54
C PRO A 285 -4.66 -3.22 5.89
N ALA A 286 -5.00 -3.61 4.66
CA ALA A 286 -4.28 -4.67 3.93
C ALA A 286 -2.99 -4.20 3.25
N PHE A 287 -2.74 -2.88 3.16
CA PHE A 287 -1.64 -2.32 2.34
C PHE A 287 -0.68 -1.40 3.09
N GLY A 288 -0.96 -1.07 4.36
CA GLY A 288 -0.10 -0.25 5.20
C GLY A 288 0.12 -0.87 6.58
N ALA A 289 1.36 -0.84 7.09
CA ALA A 289 1.66 -1.37 8.41
C ALA A 289 1.01 -0.55 9.53
N ASP A 290 1.02 0.78 9.40
CA ASP A 290 0.37 1.67 10.35
C ASP A 290 -1.16 1.66 10.18
N ASP A 291 -1.65 1.57 8.94
CA ASP A 291 -3.05 1.32 8.62
C ASP A 291 -3.58 0.05 9.28
N TYR A 292 -2.80 -1.04 9.25
CA TYR A 292 -3.15 -2.29 9.90
C TYR A 292 -3.26 -2.13 11.41
N LYS A 293 -2.32 -1.41 12.04
CA LYS A 293 -2.33 -1.18 13.50
C LYS A 293 -3.55 -0.37 13.92
N VAL A 294 -3.81 0.76 13.26
CA VAL A 294 -4.97 1.61 13.58
C VAL A 294 -6.27 0.90 13.23
N GLY A 295 -6.35 0.25 12.06
CA GLY A 295 -7.53 -0.48 11.63
C GLY A 295 -7.89 -1.63 12.56
N LYS A 296 -6.90 -2.34 13.10
CA LYS A 296 -7.10 -3.36 14.13
C LYS A 296 -7.55 -2.77 15.47
N LYS A 297 -6.94 -1.65 15.90
CA LYS A 297 -7.32 -0.95 17.14
C LYS A 297 -8.78 -0.51 17.11
N TYR A 298 -9.26 0.01 15.98
CA TYR A 298 -10.63 0.45 15.80
C TYR A 298 -11.55 -0.63 15.21
N ASN A 299 -11.08 -1.85 14.95
CA ASN A 299 -11.88 -2.92 14.36
C ASN A 299 -12.67 -2.49 13.10
N ILE A 300 -12.00 -1.91 12.10
CA ILE A 300 -12.64 -1.48 10.84
C ILE A 300 -12.69 -2.59 9.76
N GLY A 301 -12.18 -3.77 10.08
CA GLY A 301 -12.04 -4.87 9.13
C GLY A 301 -10.76 -4.80 8.28
N ILE A 302 -10.65 -5.73 7.34
CA ILE A 302 -9.55 -5.81 6.39
C ILE A 302 -10.08 -6.26 5.03
N LEU A 303 -9.71 -5.54 3.98
CA LEU A 303 -10.08 -5.83 2.60
C LEU A 303 -8.84 -5.82 1.72
N THR A 304 -8.70 -6.86 0.91
CA THR A 304 -7.64 -6.95 -0.10
C THR A 304 -8.29 -7.01 -1.47
N MET A 305 -8.34 -5.86 -2.16
CA MET A 305 -8.95 -5.77 -3.49
C MET A 305 -7.98 -6.07 -4.64
N VAL A 306 -6.82 -6.66 -4.30
CA VAL A 306 -5.76 -6.97 -5.25
C VAL A 306 -5.33 -8.41 -5.07
N ASP A 307 -5.23 -9.15 -6.16
CA ASP A 307 -4.78 -10.54 -6.15
C ASP A 307 -3.25 -10.66 -6.04
N ARG A 308 -2.76 -11.90 -6.06
CA ARG A 308 -1.33 -12.21 -5.97
C ARG A 308 -0.52 -11.80 -7.21
N GLN A 309 -1.18 -11.47 -8.31
CA GLN A 309 -0.56 -10.95 -9.53
C GLN A 309 -0.61 -9.41 -9.57
N GLY A 310 -1.07 -8.74 -8.51
CA GLY A 310 -1.19 -7.29 -8.56
C GLY A 310 -2.30 -6.81 -9.50
N LYS A 311 -3.33 -7.64 -9.75
CA LYS A 311 -4.55 -7.23 -10.44
C LYS A 311 -5.67 -6.97 -9.46
N PHE A 312 -6.55 -6.03 -9.80
CA PHE A 312 -7.80 -5.88 -9.09
C PHE A 312 -8.65 -7.14 -9.18
N VAL A 313 -9.26 -7.51 -8.06
CA VAL A 313 -10.22 -8.63 -8.00
C VAL A 313 -11.47 -8.32 -8.84
N ASP A 314 -12.22 -9.38 -9.18
CA ASP A 314 -13.50 -9.23 -9.85
C ASP A 314 -14.53 -8.50 -8.95
N GLY A 315 -15.49 -7.81 -9.56
CA GLY A 315 -16.53 -7.08 -8.84
C GLY A 315 -16.15 -5.65 -8.41
N LEU A 316 -15.09 -5.07 -8.97
CA LEU A 316 -14.70 -3.64 -8.83
C LEU A 316 -15.10 -2.79 -10.06
N GLY A 317 -16.18 -3.18 -10.72
CA GLY A 317 -16.68 -2.49 -11.92
C GLY A 317 -15.61 -2.40 -13.01
N GLU A 318 -15.34 -1.17 -13.46
CA GLU A 318 -14.41 -0.85 -14.54
C GLU A 318 -12.93 -1.17 -14.23
N PHE A 319 -12.58 -1.39 -12.96
CA PHE A 319 -11.22 -1.73 -12.55
C PHE A 319 -10.95 -3.24 -12.52
N SER A 320 -11.99 -4.06 -12.54
CA SER A 320 -11.89 -5.52 -12.37
C SER A 320 -10.86 -6.14 -13.32
N ASN A 321 -9.99 -6.99 -12.79
CA ASN A 321 -8.93 -7.72 -13.51
C ASN A 321 -7.82 -6.86 -14.14
N ARG A 322 -7.81 -5.54 -13.92
CA ARG A 322 -6.72 -4.66 -14.38
C ARG A 322 -5.55 -4.70 -13.41
N TYR A 323 -4.33 -4.58 -13.92
CA TYR A 323 -3.15 -4.40 -13.08
C TYR A 323 -3.19 -3.07 -12.32
N VAL A 324 -2.77 -3.07 -11.06
CA VAL A 324 -2.69 -1.85 -10.23
C VAL A 324 -1.53 -0.92 -10.66
N LYS A 325 -0.51 -1.49 -11.29
CA LYS A 325 0.60 -0.78 -11.96
C LYS A 325 1.03 -1.58 -13.19
N ASN A 326 1.45 -0.88 -14.24
CA ASN A 326 1.93 -1.54 -15.47
C ASN A 326 3.36 -2.07 -15.31
N TYR A 327 3.54 -3.18 -14.61
CA TYR A 327 4.86 -3.81 -14.47
C TYR A 327 5.12 -4.91 -15.51
N VAL A 328 4.13 -5.23 -16.35
CA VAL A 328 4.20 -6.27 -17.40
C VAL A 328 4.13 -5.70 -18.81
N ASP A 329 4.21 -4.37 -18.96
CA ASP A 329 4.05 -3.66 -20.23
C ASP A 329 2.77 -4.05 -21.00
N ASP A 330 1.66 -4.19 -20.26
CA ASP A 330 0.35 -4.52 -20.83
C ASP A 330 -0.12 -3.38 -21.75
N LYS A 331 -0.42 -3.71 -23.01
CA LYS A 331 -0.92 -2.76 -24.01
C LYS A 331 -2.31 -2.23 -23.70
N ALA A 332 -3.07 -2.93 -22.86
CA ALA A 332 -4.40 -2.54 -22.41
C ALA A 332 -4.38 -1.76 -21.08
N TYR A 333 -3.19 -1.51 -20.50
CA TYR A 333 -3.07 -0.65 -19.32
C TYR A 333 -3.35 0.81 -19.70
N VAL A 334 -4.35 1.41 -19.06
CA VAL A 334 -4.80 2.79 -19.27
C VAL A 334 -4.54 3.62 -18.03
#